data_AF-A0A956FUS5-F1
#
_entry.id   AF-A0A956FUS5-F1
#
_cell.length_a   1.000
_cell.length_b   1.000
_cell.length_c   1.000
_cell.angle_alpha   90.00
_cell.angle_beta   90.00
_cell.angle_gamma   90.00
#
_symmetry.space_group_name_H-M   'P 1'
#
loop_
_entity.id
_entity.type
_entity.pdbx_description
1 polymer ?
#
loop_
_entity_poly.entity_id
_entity_poly.type
_entity_poly.pdbx_seq_one_letter_code
_entity_poly.pdbx_strand_id
1 'polypeptide(L)'
;MSALACDFNGLASRSGGDDEDDEMYTDAICIAAEAVDDTCEAEFGEDVEECAPFDDVDEACEAGDVPDECATAEALDDACELLFGEDAPECAPLDDLDEACEAEYGDDDDDDADDSDSDSAG
;
A
#
# COMPACT_ATOMS: atom_id res chain seq x y z
N MET A 1 -5.57 -17.42 34.89
CA MET A 1 -5.43 -16.15 34.15
C MET A 1 -4.53 -16.48 32.99
N SER A 2 -5.15 -16.91 31.90
CA SER A 2 -4.48 -17.37 30.68
C SER A 2 -4.12 -16.15 29.84
N ALA A 3 -2.85 -16.01 29.51
CA ALA A 3 -2.42 -15.20 28.37
C ALA A 3 -2.57 -16.10 27.14
N LEU A 4 -3.45 -15.72 26.21
CA LEU A 4 -3.45 -16.28 24.86
C LEU A 4 -2.31 -15.60 24.11
N ALA A 5 -1.35 -16.42 23.69
CA ALA A 5 -0.33 -16.03 22.74
C ALA A 5 -0.99 -15.86 21.36
N CYS A 6 -0.66 -14.78 20.66
CA CYS A 6 -0.89 -14.66 19.22
C CYS A 6 -0.07 -15.77 18.54
N ASP A 7 -0.76 -16.83 18.10
CA ASP A 7 -0.16 -17.96 17.41
C ASP A 7 -0.09 -17.59 15.92
N PHE A 8 1.12 -17.20 15.50
CA PHE A 8 1.52 -16.96 14.12
C PHE A 8 1.57 -18.31 13.37
N ASN A 9 0.41 -18.89 13.07
CA ASN A 9 0.29 -20.13 12.30
C ASN A 9 -1.11 -20.32 11.69
N GLY A 10 -1.44 -19.47 10.71
CA GLY A 10 -2.72 -19.48 9.98
C GLY A 10 -2.57 -19.61 8.47
N LEU A 11 -1.53 -20.30 7.98
CA LEU A 11 -1.43 -20.63 6.57
C LEU A 11 -2.51 -21.65 6.16
N ALA A 12 -3.22 -21.31 5.09
CA ALA A 12 -4.08 -22.14 4.24
C ALA A 12 -5.55 -22.28 4.61
N SER A 13 -6.39 -21.45 3.99
CA SER A 13 -7.52 -21.93 3.15
C SER A 13 -8.14 -20.80 2.32
N ARG A 14 -7.47 -20.36 1.26
CA ARG A 14 -8.17 -19.82 0.09
C ARG A 14 -7.59 -20.45 -1.16
N SER A 15 -8.46 -21.06 -1.95
CA SER A 15 -8.12 -21.89 -3.09
C SER A 15 -8.52 -21.17 -4.38
N GLY A 16 -7.55 -20.86 -5.25
CA GLY A 16 -7.73 -21.03 -6.70
C GLY A 16 -7.28 -19.90 -7.63
N GLY A 17 -6.21 -20.18 -8.40
CA GLY A 17 -5.70 -19.47 -9.59
C GLY A 17 -4.43 -18.71 -9.24
N ASP A 18 -3.20 -19.11 -9.56
CA ASP A 18 -2.54 -19.46 -10.85
C ASP A 18 -2.16 -18.22 -11.70
N ASP A 19 -1.62 -17.16 -11.08
CA ASP A 19 -0.77 -16.13 -11.72
C ASP A 19 0.32 -15.62 -10.71
N GLU A 20 1.16 -16.54 -10.21
CA GLU A 20 2.06 -16.39 -9.03
C GLU A 20 3.20 -15.32 -9.09
N ASP A 21 3.22 -14.39 -10.06
CA ASP A 21 4.25 -13.33 -10.15
C ASP A 21 3.68 -11.89 -10.15
N ASP A 22 2.40 -11.68 -10.48
CA ASP A 22 1.72 -10.36 -10.35
C ASP A 22 1.01 -10.22 -8.98
N GLU A 23 0.74 -11.33 -8.29
CA GLU A 23 0.01 -11.34 -7.01
C GLU A 23 0.81 -10.76 -5.83
N MET A 24 2.14 -10.61 -5.96
CA MET A 24 3.01 -10.20 -4.85
C MET A 24 2.96 -8.69 -4.53
N TYR A 25 2.65 -7.83 -5.52
CA TYR A 25 2.50 -6.38 -5.32
C TYR A 25 1.07 -6.02 -4.91
N THR A 26 0.07 -6.68 -5.49
CA THR A 26 -1.34 -6.49 -5.14
C THR A 26 -1.64 -6.92 -3.71
N ASP A 27 -0.88 -7.86 -3.16
CA ASP A 27 -0.95 -8.23 -1.76
C ASP A 27 -0.49 -7.09 -0.82
N ALA A 28 0.40 -6.19 -1.28
CA ALA A 28 1.00 -5.20 -0.41
C ALA A 28 0.01 -4.09 0.01
N ILE A 29 -0.79 -3.57 -0.93
CA ILE A 29 -1.85 -2.59 -0.62
C ILE A 29 -2.90 -3.21 0.31
N CYS A 30 -3.23 -4.49 0.11
CA CYS A 30 -4.18 -5.21 0.93
C CYS A 30 -3.67 -5.41 2.36
N ILE A 31 -2.42 -5.87 2.51
CA ILE A 31 -1.79 -6.05 3.82
C ILE A 31 -1.65 -4.72 4.56
N ALA A 32 -1.32 -3.64 3.85
CA ALA A 32 -1.21 -2.31 4.44
C ALA A 32 -2.57 -1.76 4.89
N ALA A 33 -3.60 -1.89 4.05
CA ALA A 33 -4.96 -1.48 4.38
C ALA A 33 -5.51 -2.26 5.57
N GLU A 34 -5.38 -3.60 5.59
CA GLU A 34 -5.77 -4.47 6.72
C GLU A 34 -5.10 -4.02 8.03
N ALA A 35 -3.79 -3.75 7.99
CA ALA A 35 -3.04 -3.35 9.18
C ALA A 35 -3.47 -1.97 9.73
N VAL A 36 -3.79 -1.02 8.85
CA VAL A 36 -4.26 0.30 9.27
C VAL A 36 -5.70 0.24 9.74
N ASP A 37 -6.54 -0.56 9.09
CA ASP A 37 -7.93 -0.79 9.53
C ASP A 37 -7.98 -1.39 10.93
N ASP A 38 -7.28 -2.50 11.18
CA ASP A 38 -7.13 -3.15 12.49
C ASP A 38 -6.70 -2.14 13.57
N THR A 39 -5.77 -1.24 13.23
CA THR A 39 -5.26 -0.24 14.16
C THR A 39 -6.28 0.88 14.41
N CYS A 40 -6.97 1.30 13.35
CA CYS A 40 -8.01 2.31 13.40
C CYS A 40 -9.20 1.83 14.25
N GLU A 41 -9.66 0.60 14.06
CA GLU A 41 -10.69 -0.02 14.89
C GLU A 41 -10.24 -0.17 16.35
N ALA A 42 -8.97 -0.52 16.58
CA ALA A 42 -8.44 -0.68 17.92
C ALA A 42 -8.39 0.63 18.73
N GLU A 43 -8.08 1.75 18.08
CA GLU A 43 -7.95 3.06 18.74
C GLU A 43 -9.27 3.84 18.80
N PHE A 44 -10.06 3.82 17.72
CA PHE A 44 -11.27 4.64 17.57
C PHE A 44 -12.58 3.84 17.77
N GLY A 45 -12.53 2.52 17.55
CA GLY A 45 -13.66 1.59 17.67
C GLY A 45 -14.11 1.02 16.32
N GLU A 46 -14.81 -0.13 16.37
CA GLU A 46 -15.43 -0.78 15.21
C GLU A 46 -16.41 0.18 14.49
N ASP A 47 -16.45 0.13 13.15
CA ASP A 47 -17.39 0.86 12.27
C ASP A 47 -17.35 2.41 12.35
N VAL A 48 -16.20 3.05 12.60
CA VAL A 48 -16.11 4.53 12.57
C VAL A 48 -15.92 5.06 11.14
N GLU A 49 -16.59 6.17 10.81
CA GLU A 49 -16.55 6.77 9.46
C GLU A 49 -15.12 7.14 9.03
N GLU A 50 -14.24 7.40 9.99
CA GLU A 50 -12.84 7.69 9.74
C GLU A 50 -12.02 6.48 9.25
N CYS A 51 -12.37 5.25 9.65
CA CYS A 51 -11.68 4.01 9.20
C CYS A 51 -12.24 3.45 7.88
N ALA A 52 -13.43 3.91 7.46
CA ALA A 52 -14.12 3.46 6.26
C ALA A 52 -13.26 3.32 4.98
N PRO A 53 -12.30 4.22 4.66
CA PRO A 53 -11.47 4.03 3.47
C PRO A 53 -10.56 2.79 3.55
N PHE A 54 -10.09 2.41 4.73
CA PHE A 54 -9.27 1.20 4.91
C PHE A 54 -10.13 -0.06 4.83
N ASP A 55 -11.29 -0.01 5.48
CA ASP A 55 -12.32 -1.06 5.48
C ASP A 55 -12.83 -1.37 4.06
N ASP A 56 -13.09 -0.34 3.24
CA ASP A 56 -13.49 -0.48 1.84
C ASP A 56 -12.42 -1.21 1.00
N VAL A 57 -11.13 -0.98 1.29
CA VAL A 57 -10.01 -1.61 0.59
C VAL A 57 -9.78 -3.03 1.09
N ASP A 58 -9.86 -3.27 2.39
CA ASP A 58 -9.77 -4.62 2.97
C ASP A 58 -10.90 -5.51 2.43
N GLU A 59 -12.16 -5.04 2.41
CA GLU A 59 -13.27 -5.80 1.83
C GLU A 59 -13.07 -6.06 0.32
N ALA A 60 -12.51 -5.10 -0.43
CA ALA A 60 -12.20 -5.28 -1.84
C ALA A 60 -11.11 -6.34 -2.06
N CYS A 61 -10.06 -6.31 -1.24
CA CYS A 61 -9.01 -7.32 -1.20
C CYS A 61 -9.56 -8.71 -0.83
N GLU A 62 -10.43 -8.79 0.18
CA GLU A 62 -11.13 -10.02 0.52
C GLU A 62 -12.06 -10.48 -0.61
N ALA A 63 -12.62 -9.60 -1.42
CA ALA A 63 -13.44 -9.98 -2.58
C ALA A 63 -12.59 -10.50 -3.76
N GLY A 64 -11.28 -10.24 -3.75
CA GLY A 64 -10.38 -10.46 -4.88
C GLY A 64 -10.51 -9.37 -5.96
N ASP A 65 -11.09 -8.24 -5.62
CA ASP A 65 -11.22 -7.04 -6.45
C ASP A 65 -10.18 -6.00 -5.99
N VAL A 66 -8.89 -6.35 -6.10
CA VAL A 66 -7.79 -5.49 -5.63
C VAL A 66 -7.79 -4.16 -6.40
N PRO A 67 -7.86 -3.01 -5.70
CA PRO A 67 -7.87 -1.70 -6.34
C PRO A 67 -6.49 -1.32 -6.92
N ASP A 68 -6.45 -0.25 -7.71
CA ASP A 68 -5.20 0.27 -8.30
C ASP A 68 -4.23 0.69 -7.19
N GLU A 69 -3.04 0.11 -7.17
CA GLU A 69 -2.10 0.18 -6.05
C GLU A 69 -1.69 1.62 -5.75
N CYS A 70 -1.29 2.39 -6.78
CA CYS A 70 -0.74 3.72 -6.59
C CYS A 70 -1.80 4.75 -6.23
N ALA A 71 -2.91 4.79 -6.96
CA ALA A 71 -3.98 5.74 -6.65
C ALA A 71 -4.65 5.43 -5.30
N THR A 72 -4.62 4.18 -4.87
CA THR A 72 -5.18 3.76 -3.57
C THR A 72 -4.18 3.98 -2.44
N ALA A 73 -2.88 3.71 -2.65
CA ALA A 73 -1.83 3.96 -1.66
C ALA A 73 -1.78 5.44 -1.27
N GLU A 74 -1.72 6.36 -2.25
CA GLU A 74 -1.75 7.82 -2.00
C GLU A 74 -2.97 8.21 -1.15
N ALA A 75 -4.16 7.71 -1.53
CA ALA A 75 -5.40 8.07 -0.84
C ALA A 75 -5.50 7.49 0.59
N LEU A 76 -4.99 6.26 0.80
CA LEU A 76 -4.96 5.62 2.11
C LEU A 76 -3.89 6.24 3.00
N ASP A 77 -2.72 6.60 2.46
CA ASP A 77 -1.66 7.26 3.20
C ASP A 77 -2.13 8.61 3.73
N ASP A 78 -2.69 9.46 2.85
CA ASP A 78 -3.32 10.73 3.22
C ASP A 78 -4.37 10.54 4.34
N ALA A 79 -5.22 9.52 4.22
CA ALA A 79 -6.24 9.22 5.23
C ALA A 79 -5.61 8.79 6.56
N CYS A 80 -4.53 8.02 6.50
CA CYS A 80 -3.81 7.51 7.66
C CYS A 80 -3.11 8.65 8.40
N GLU A 81 -2.43 9.54 7.67
CA GLU A 81 -1.78 10.71 8.25
C GLU A 81 -2.79 11.70 8.86
N LEU A 82 -3.98 11.84 8.26
CA LEU A 82 -5.05 12.67 8.82
C LEU A 82 -5.59 12.11 10.16
N LEU A 83 -5.56 10.79 10.32
CA LEU A 83 -6.04 10.09 11.51
C LEU A 83 -5.01 10.04 12.64
N PHE A 84 -3.81 9.57 12.33
CA PHE A 84 -2.76 9.26 13.30
C PHE A 84 -1.70 10.37 13.41
N GLY A 85 -1.60 11.22 12.38
CA GLY A 85 -0.63 12.31 12.24
C GLY A 85 0.41 12.02 11.15
N GLU A 86 1.02 13.10 10.63
CA GLU A 86 2.17 13.03 9.72
C GLU A 86 3.26 12.11 10.32
N ASP A 87 3.85 11.22 9.49
CA ASP A 87 4.87 10.24 9.87
C ASP A 87 4.45 9.20 10.94
N ALA A 88 3.15 8.90 11.06
CA ALA A 88 2.69 7.86 11.98
C ALA A 88 3.22 6.47 11.56
N PRO A 89 3.78 5.66 12.50
CA PRO A 89 4.35 4.35 12.17
C PRO A 89 3.33 3.35 11.62
N GLU A 90 2.04 3.60 11.88
CA GLU A 90 0.92 2.87 11.31
C GLU A 90 0.80 3.09 9.79
N CYS A 91 1.17 4.28 9.30
CA CYS A 91 1.09 4.67 7.88
C CYS A 91 2.34 4.31 7.07
N ALA A 92 3.45 3.98 7.74
CA ALA A 92 4.71 3.59 7.09
C ALA A 92 4.59 2.57 5.94
N PRO A 93 3.77 1.50 6.02
CA PRO A 93 3.61 0.59 4.87
C PRO A 93 2.88 1.21 3.68
N LEU A 94 2.03 2.22 3.89
CA LEU A 94 1.36 2.97 2.81
C LEU A 94 2.31 4.00 2.18
N ASP A 95 3.12 4.69 3.00
CA ASP A 95 4.20 5.58 2.57
C ASP A 95 5.23 4.85 1.69
N ASP A 96 5.69 3.65 2.11
CA ASP A 96 6.60 2.81 1.32
C ASP A 96 5.98 2.41 -0.05
N LEU A 97 4.66 2.26 -0.13
CA LEU A 97 3.95 1.92 -1.36
C LEU A 97 3.76 3.13 -2.27
N ASP A 98 3.41 4.27 -1.70
CA ASP A 98 3.31 5.53 -2.45
C ASP A 98 4.67 5.93 -3.04
N GLU A 99 5.75 5.85 -2.24
CA GLU A 99 7.11 6.11 -2.73
C GLU A 99 7.53 5.11 -3.83
N ALA A 100 7.18 3.83 -3.69
CA ALA A 100 7.45 2.83 -4.72
C ALA A 100 6.69 3.13 -6.03
N CYS A 101 5.44 3.59 -5.92
CA CYS A 101 4.62 4.02 -7.04
C CYS A 101 5.16 5.28 -7.72
N GLU A 102 5.58 6.27 -6.96
CA GLU A 102 6.27 7.45 -7.50
C GLU A 102 7.59 7.06 -8.17
N ALA A 103 8.33 6.09 -7.65
CA ALA A 103 9.57 5.63 -8.26
C ALA A 103 9.35 4.88 -9.59
N GLU A 104 8.26 4.11 -9.71
CA GLU A 104 7.94 3.37 -10.93
C GLU A 104 7.38 4.27 -12.04
N TYR A 105 6.54 5.25 -11.69
CA TYR A 105 5.88 6.14 -12.65
C TYR A 105 6.51 7.54 -12.76
N GLY A 106 7.46 7.88 -11.89
CA GLY A 106 8.15 9.17 -11.82
C GLY A 106 9.52 9.23 -12.51
N ASP A 107 10.00 8.11 -13.09
CA ASP A 107 11.26 8.06 -13.85
C ASP A 107 11.01 8.21 -15.36
N ASP A 108 10.36 9.32 -15.77
CA ASP A 108 10.38 9.82 -17.16
C ASP A 108 11.18 11.15 -17.24
N ASP A 109 12.13 11.33 -16.31
CA ASP A 109 13.16 12.39 -16.36
C ASP A 109 14.57 11.76 -16.48
N ASP A 110 14.70 10.70 -17.30
CA ASP A 110 16.00 10.27 -17.84
C ASP A 110 16.35 11.19 -19.03
N ASP A 111 17.03 12.28 -18.71
CA ASP A 111 18.28 12.70 -19.36
C ASP A 111 18.36 12.65 -20.91
N ASP A 112 17.46 13.30 -21.64
CA ASP A 112 17.70 13.68 -23.06
C ASP A 112 18.35 15.07 -23.17
N ALA A 113 19.59 15.17 -22.65
CA ALA A 113 20.54 16.21 -23.06
C ALA A 113 21.76 15.60 -23.78
N ASP A 114 21.52 14.61 -24.64
CA ASP A 114 22.47 14.22 -25.69
C ASP A 114 22.14 14.97 -26.99
N ASP A 115 22.95 15.97 -27.35
CA ASP A 115 23.60 15.98 -28.67
C ASP A 115 24.54 17.20 -28.84
N SER A 116 25.83 16.87 -28.92
CA SER A 116 26.75 17.28 -30.01
C SER A 116 26.89 18.76 -30.39
N ASP A 117 28.01 19.36 -29.98
CA ASP A 117 28.79 20.25 -30.86
C ASP A 117 30.31 20.02 -30.63
N SER A 118 30.75 18.83 -31.01
CA SER A 118 32.13 18.60 -31.45
C SER A 118 32.23 18.90 -32.93
N ASP A 119 32.46 20.15 -33.32
CA ASP A 119 32.94 20.49 -34.66
C ASP A 119 34.37 21.06 -34.60
N SER A 120 35.29 20.20 -35.03
CA SER A 120 36.66 20.54 -35.38
C SER A 120 36.72 21.11 -36.80
N ALA A 121 37.70 22.01 -37.01
CA ALA A 121 38.35 22.37 -38.28
C ALA A 121 37.80 23.56 -39.11
N GLY A 122 38.63 24.60 -39.16
CA GLY A 122 38.64 25.69 -40.13
C GLY A 122 39.90 26.54 -39.99
#